data_AF-A0A521TLM4-F1
#
_entry.id   AF-A0A521TLM4-F1
#
_cell.length_a   1.000
_cell.length_b   1.000
_cell.length_c   1.000
_cell.angle_alpha   90.00
_cell.angle_beta   90.00
_cell.angle_gamma   90.00
#
_symmetry.space_group_name_H-M   'P 1'
#
loop_
_entity.id
_entity.type
_entity.pdbx_description
1 polymer ?
#
loop_
_entity_poly.entity_id
_entity_poly.type
_entity_poly.pdbx_seq_one_letter_code
_entity_poly.pdbx_strand_id
1 'polypeptide(L)' 'MAAKKATTPEIVSGDPERIQLAVRLDRTIIKRLELLTGRFARPGLVITRTDVLRMALLEGLTTLEKREKQR' A
#
# COMPACT_ATOMS: atom_id res chain seq x y z
N MET A 1 -38.98 21.57 5.35
CA MET A 1 -37.55 21.57 4.99
C MET A 1 -36.93 20.27 5.49
N ALA A 2 -36.62 19.33 4.60
CA ALA A 2 -36.07 18.02 4.98
C ALA A 2 -34.55 18.14 5.17
N ALA A 3 -34.07 17.89 6.39
CA ALA A 3 -32.65 17.87 6.69
C ALA A 3 -31.99 16.67 5.99
N LYS A 4 -31.00 16.94 5.13
CA LYS A 4 -30.14 15.91 4.53
C LYS A 4 -29.41 15.18 5.65
N LYS A 5 -29.70 13.89 5.80
CA LYS A 5 -28.96 12.96 6.67
C LYS A 5 -27.52 12.92 6.17
N ALA A 6 -26.57 13.40 6.97
CA ALA A 6 -25.16 13.23 6.69
C ALA A 6 -24.84 11.74 6.78
N THR A 7 -24.44 11.14 5.66
CA THR A 7 -23.92 9.78 5.64
C THR A 7 -22.57 9.80 6.34
N THR A 8 -22.53 9.36 7.60
CA THR A 8 -21.29 9.07 8.31
C THR A 8 -20.48 8.11 7.45
N PRO A 9 -19.20 8.38 7.14
CA PRO A 9 -18.38 7.43 6.42
C PRO A 9 -18.33 6.13 7.24
N GLU A 10 -18.78 5.02 6.66
CA GLU A 10 -18.54 3.71 7.23
C GLU A 10 -17.02 3.55 7.36
N ILE A 11 -16.54 3.53 8.60
CA ILE A 11 -15.20 3.04 8.89
C ILE A 11 -15.27 1.56 8.58
N VAL A 12 -14.81 1.17 7.38
CA VAL A 12 -14.72 -0.24 6.98
C VAL A 12 -13.85 -0.94 8.01
N SER A 13 -14.49 -1.65 8.93
CA SER A 13 -13.85 -2.60 9.83
C SER A 13 -13.02 -3.54 8.97
N GLY A 14 -11.73 -3.63 9.26
CA GLY A 14 -10.72 -4.19 8.38
C GLY A 14 -11.11 -5.54 7.77
N ASP A 15 -10.81 -5.68 6.47
CA ASP A 15 -10.74 -6.97 5.79
C ASP A 15 -9.98 -7.97 6.70
N PRO A 16 -10.60 -9.10 7.11
CA PRO A 16 -10.01 -10.02 8.07
C PRO A 16 -8.70 -10.66 7.56
N GLU A 17 -8.45 -10.61 6.25
CA GLU A 17 -7.20 -11.08 5.66
C GLU A 17 -6.08 -10.02 5.69
N ARG A 18 -6.41 -8.74 5.97
CA ARG A 18 -5.46 -7.63 5.97
C ARG A 18 -5.07 -7.22 7.38
N ILE A 19 -3.83 -7.55 7.73
CA ILE A 19 -3.23 -7.16 9.01
C ILE A 19 -2.45 -5.85 8.83
N GLN A 20 -2.64 -4.90 9.73
CA GLN A 20 -1.80 -3.70 9.81
C GLN A 20 -0.46 -4.06 10.46
N LEU A 21 0.63 -3.79 9.75
CA LEU A 21 1.99 -4.04 10.24
C LEU A 21 2.74 -2.72 10.39
N ALA A 22 3.41 -2.54 11.54
CA ALA A 22 4.34 -1.44 11.78
C ALA A 22 5.79 -1.97 11.66
N VAL A 23 6.56 -1.40 10.74
CA VAL A 23 7.98 -1.74 10.54
C VAL A 23 8.84 -0.50 10.60
N ARG A 24 10.08 -0.64 11.11
CA ARG A 24 11.10 0.39 11.02
C ARG A 24 11.81 0.27 9.68
N LEU A 25 11.89 1.36 8.94
CA LEU A 25 12.56 1.42 7.65
C LEU A 25 13.53 2.60 7.63
N ASP A 26 14.64 2.44 6.92
CA ASP A 26 15.57 3.53 6.71
C ASP A 26 14.89 4.67 5.96
N ARG A 27 15.26 5.90 6.34
CA ARG A 27 14.72 7.12 5.72
C ARG A 27 14.95 7.15 4.20
N THR A 28 16.05 6.54 3.74
CA THR A 28 16.37 6.42 2.32
C THR A 28 15.36 5.56 1.56
N ILE A 29 14.86 4.48 2.18
CA ILE A 29 13.81 3.61 1.61
C ILE A 29 12.51 4.39 1.50
N ILE A 30 12.12 5.12 2.54
CA ILE A 30 10.90 5.95 2.53
C ILE A 30 10.92 6.96 1.38
N LYS A 31 12.05 7.67 1.19
CA LYS A 31 12.22 8.59 0.06
C LYS A 31 12.10 7.89 -1.30
N ARG A 32 12.65 6.69 -1.44
CA ARG A 32 12.52 5.91 -2.69
C ARG A 32 11.07 5.53 -2.99
N LEU A 33 10.31 5.12 -1.98
CA LEU A 33 8.90 4.80 -2.13
C LEU A 33 8.09 6.03 -2.56
N GLU A 34 8.34 7.19 -1.96
CA GLU A 34 7.67 8.46 -2.32
C GLU A 34 7.97 8.86 -3.77
N LEU A 35 9.22 8.76 -4.21
CA LEU A 35 9.57 9.02 -5.62
C LEU A 35 8.82 8.09 -6.59
N LEU A 36 8.64 6.82 -6.21
CA LEU A 36 7.91 5.85 -7.02
C LEU A 36 6.41 6.14 -7.06
N THR A 37 5.81 6.63 -5.96
CA THR A 37 4.38 7.03 -5.97
C THR A 37 4.09 8.06 -7.05
N GLY A 38 4.94 9.08 -7.18
CA GLY A 38 4.80 10.10 -8.22
C GLY A 38 4.97 9.57 -9.65
N ARG A 39 5.76 8.51 -9.84
CA ARG A 39 5.97 7.88 -11.15
C ARG A 39 4.81 6.98 -11.58
N PHE A 40 4.16 6.33 -10.62
CA PHE A 40 3.05 5.43 -10.91
C PHE A 40 1.70 6.14 -10.93
N ALA A 41 1.59 7.34 -10.35
CA ALA A 41 0.38 8.15 -10.41
C ALA A 41 -0.06 8.37 -11.87
N ARG A 42 -1.35 8.14 -12.13
CA ARG A 42 -1.98 8.34 -13.44
C ARG A 42 -3.26 9.16 -13.27
N PRO A 43 -3.75 9.86 -14.31
CA PRO A 43 -5.03 10.54 -14.24
C PRO A 43 -6.14 9.57 -13.80
N GLY A 44 -6.84 9.91 -12.72
CA GLY A 44 -7.91 9.07 -12.15
C GLY A 44 -7.46 7.91 -11.26
N LEU A 45 -6.15 7.67 -11.08
CA LEU A 45 -5.62 6.65 -10.19
C LEU A 45 -4.68 7.25 -9.15
N VAL A 46 -5.15 7.30 -7.90
CA VAL A 46 -4.34 7.71 -6.75
C VAL A 46 -3.55 6.51 -6.26
N ILE A 47 -2.23 6.61 -6.26
CA ILE A 47 -1.33 5.59 -5.71
C ILE A 47 -0.69 6.14 -4.45
N THR A 48 -0.88 5.41 -3.35
CA THR A 48 -0.31 5.78 -2.05
C THR A 48 1.06 5.13 -1.85
N ARG A 49 1.82 5.64 -0.89
CA ARG A 49 3.09 5.01 -0.46
C ARG A 49 2.89 3.57 -0.01
N THR A 50 1.75 3.27 0.62
CA THR A 50 1.39 1.92 1.04
C THR A 50 1.20 1.00 -0.17
N ASP A 51 0.59 1.47 -1.25
CA ASP A 51 0.40 0.67 -2.46
C ASP A 51 1.74 0.35 -3.12
N VAL A 52 2.64 1.32 -3.19
CA VAL A 52 4.01 1.10 -3.69
C VAL A 52 4.78 0.12 -2.81
N LEU A 53 4.62 0.21 -1.48
CA LEU A 53 5.23 -0.76 -0.57
C LEU A 53 4.69 -2.17 -0.80
N ARG A 54 3.37 -2.33 -1.00
CA ARG A 54 2.75 -3.63 -1.33
C ARG A 54 3.28 -4.20 -2.64
N MET A 55 3.38 -3.38 -3.69
CA MET A 55 3.95 -3.80 -4.98
C MET A 55 5.40 -4.29 -4.81
N ALA A 56 6.23 -3.51 -4.12
CA ALA A 56 7.62 -3.88 -3.87
C ALA A 56 7.76 -5.18 -3.07
N LEU A 57 6.88 -5.41 -2.08
CA LEU A 57 6.85 -6.64 -1.31
C LEU A 57 6.46 -7.85 -2.18
N LEU A 58 5.43 -7.73 -3.03
CA LEU A 58 5.00 -8.83 -3.90
C LEU A 58 6.09 -9.24 -4.91
N GLU A 59 6.74 -8.27 -5.53
CA GLU A 59 7.85 -8.49 -6.46
C GLU A 59 9.06 -9.11 -5.73
N GLY A 60 9.38 -8.59 -4.54
CA GLY A 60 10.46 -9.08 -3.70
C GLY A 60 10.24 -10.51 -3.21
N LEU A 61 9.04 -10.83 -2.72
CA LEU A 61 8.65 -12.16 -2.24
C LEU A 61 8.79 -13.20 -3.34
N THR A 62 8.21 -12.94 -4.52
CA THR A 62 8.32 -13.82 -5.68
C THR A 62 9.79 -14.10 -6.04
N THR A 63 10.64 -13.08 -5.93
CA THR A 63 12.08 -13.21 -6.20
C THR A 63 12.80 -14.05 -5.14
N LEU A 64 12.47 -13.86 -3.86
CA LEU A 64 13.05 -14.62 -2.76
C LEU A 64 12.66 -16.10 -2.81
N GLU A 65 11.38 -16.39 -3.02
CA GLU A 65 10.87 -17.77 -3.15
C GLU A 65 11.52 -18.51 -4.31
N LYS A 66 11.73 -17.84 -5.45
CA LYS A 66 12.45 -18.43 -6.59
C LYS A 66 13.91 -18.75 -6.25
N ARG A 67 14.59 -17.90 -5.49
CA ARG A 67 15.98 -18.12 -5.06
C ARG A 67 16.10 -19.26 -4.06
N GLU A 68 15.15 -19.38 -3.13
CA GLU A 68 15.12 -20.47 -2.16
C GLU A 68 14.95 -21.82 -2.85
N LYS A 69 14.04 -21.93 -3.82
CA LYS A 69 13.82 -23.17 -4.60
C LYS A 69 15.02 -23.64 -5.45
N GLN A 70 16.01 -22.77 -5.64
CA GLN A 70 17.23 -23.05 -6.40
C GLN A 70 18.42 -23.43 -5.51
N ARG A 71 18.25 -23.39 -4.18
CA ARG A 71 19.22 -23.90 -3.20
C ARG A 71 18.92 -25.33 -2.84
#